data_AF-A0A5E4CEQ5-F1
#
_entry.id   AF-A0A5E4CEQ5-F1
#
_cell.length_a   1.000
_cell.length_b   1.000
_cell.length_c   1.000
_cell.angle_alpha   90.00
_cell.angle_beta   90.00
_cell.angle_gamma   90.00
#
_symmetry.space_group_name_H-M   'P 1'
#
loop_
_entity.id
_entity.type
_entity.pdbx_description
1 polymer ?
#
loop_
_entity_poly.entity_id
_entity_poly.type
_entity_poly.pdbx_seq_one_letter_code
_entity_poly.pdbx_strand_id
1 'polypeptide(L)' 'MSLEVTRATAGMVLAELYVSDREGNGATGDGTKEKLFKTGLKALMTVGKDPFPTIYEDSQKENER' A
#
# COMPACT_ATOMS: atom_id res chain seq x y z
N MET A 1 -18.30 4.70 11.23
CA MET A 1 -17.80 3.79 10.17
C MET A 1 -17.60 2.43 10.82
N SER A 2 -18.39 1.46 10.38
CA SER A 2 -18.85 0.31 11.17
C SER A 2 -17.77 -0.71 11.49
N LEU A 3 -17.76 -1.16 12.75
CA LEU A 3 -16.91 -2.24 13.30
C LEU A 3 -17.08 -3.59 12.55
N GLU A 4 -18.12 -3.71 11.73
CA GLU A 4 -18.43 -4.88 10.93
C GLU A 4 -17.50 -5.04 9.71
N VAL A 5 -17.00 -3.92 9.13
CA VAL A 5 -16.06 -3.95 8.00
C VAL A 5 -14.72 -4.55 8.42
N THR A 6 -14.25 -4.26 9.64
CA THR A 6 -12.96 -4.74 10.15
C THR A 6 -12.96 -6.25 10.44
N ARG A 7 -14.13 -6.83 10.75
CA ARG A 7 -14.26 -8.27 11.05
C ARG A 7 -14.23 -9.13 9.78
N ALA A 8 -14.74 -8.60 8.66
CA ALA A 8 -14.75 -9.31 7.38
C ALA A 8 -13.36 -9.36 6.72
N THR A 9 -12.50 -8.36 6.95
CA THR A 9 -11.15 -8.30 6.39
C THR A 9 -10.13 -9.19 7.10
N ALA A 10 -10.40 -9.62 8.34
CA ALA A 10 -9.46 -10.40 9.17
C ALA A 10 -9.13 -11.81 8.62
N GLY A 11 -9.93 -12.34 7.68
CA GLY A 11 -9.69 -13.63 7.02
C GLY A 11 -9.30 -13.52 5.54
N MET A 12 -9.21 -12.30 4.99
CA MET A 12 -8.80 -12.08 3.61
C MET A 12 -7.31 -11.74 3.60
N VAL A 13 -6.50 -12.56 2.91
CA VAL A 13 -5.11 -12.21 2.60
C VAL A 13 -5.15 -11.06 1.60
N LEU A 14 -5.26 -9.85 2.11
CA LEU A 14 -5.16 -8.62 1.34
C LEU A 14 -3.70 -8.44 0.91
N ALA A 15 -3.47 -8.24 -0.39
CA ALA A 15 -2.14 -8.07 -0.93
C ALA A 15 -1.44 -6.89 -0.24
N GLU A 16 -0.25 -7.08 0.32
CA GLU A 16 0.49 -5.96 0.93
C GLU A 16 1.11 -5.09 -0.17
N LEU A 17 0.89 -3.78 -0.11
CA LEU A 17 1.49 -2.83 -1.05
C LEU A 17 2.54 -1.96 -0.37
N TYR A 18 3.65 -1.74 -1.06
CA TYR A 18 4.77 -0.93 -0.59
C TYR A 18 4.91 0.32 -1.44
N VAL A 19 4.99 1.45 -0.77
CA VAL A 19 5.13 2.78 -1.37
C VAL A 19 6.33 3.47 -0.75
N SER A 20 7.18 4.07 -1.57
CA SER A 20 8.24 4.96 -1.08
C SER A 20 8.37 6.11 -2.05
N ASP A 21 8.28 7.34 -1.54
CA ASP A 21 8.53 8.53 -2.38
C ASP A 21 10.00 8.61 -2.83
N ARG A 22 10.90 8.06 -2.00
CA ARG A 22 12.36 8.09 -2.19
C ARG A 22 12.83 7.02 -3.17
N GLU A 23 12.44 5.77 -2.95
CA GLU A 23 12.90 4.61 -3.73
C GLU A 23 11.86 4.09 -4.72
N GLY A 24 10.61 4.52 -4.60
CA GLY A 24 9.51 4.04 -5.44
C GLY A 24 9.53 4.62 -6.84
N ASN A 25 8.98 3.86 -7.77
CA ASN A 25 8.90 4.22 -9.17
C ASN A 25 7.45 4.47 -9.60
N GLY A 26 7.20 5.63 -10.23
CA GLY A 26 5.86 6.01 -10.69
C GLY A 26 5.43 5.33 -11.99
N ALA A 27 6.39 4.87 -12.80
CA ALA A 27 6.16 4.27 -14.11
C ALA A 27 6.15 2.74 -14.06
N THR A 28 7.08 2.14 -13.30
CA THR A 28 7.30 0.69 -13.25
C THR A 28 7.21 0.09 -11.84
N GLY A 29 6.85 0.89 -10.83
CA GLY A 29 6.55 0.36 -9.50
C GLY A 29 5.31 -0.51 -9.57
N ASP A 30 5.38 -1.71 -9.01
CA ASP A 30 4.29 -2.68 -8.99
C ASP A 30 3.70 -2.84 -7.56
N GLY A 31 4.29 -2.15 -6.58
CA GLY A 31 3.88 -2.16 -5.17
C GLY A 31 4.40 -3.35 -4.36
N THR A 32 5.30 -4.14 -4.92
CA THR A 32 6.01 -5.19 -4.19
C THR A 32 7.19 -4.63 -3.42
N LYS A 33 7.75 -5.39 -2.47
CA LYS A 33 8.97 -5.01 -1.73
C LYS A 33 10.18 -4.73 -2.65
N GLU A 34 10.22 -5.35 -3.83
CA GLU A 34 11.29 -5.16 -4.81
C GLU A 34 11.06 -3.94 -5.72
N LYS A 35 9.78 -3.61 -5.99
CA LYS A 35 9.40 -2.51 -6.88
C LYS A 35 8.30 -1.68 -6.23
N LEU A 36 8.70 -0.81 -5.33
CA LEU A 36 7.79 0.07 -4.59
C LEU A 36 7.09 1.04 -5.54
N PHE A 37 5.84 1.36 -5.22
CA PHE A 37 5.16 2.49 -5.87
C PHE A 37 5.76 3.80 -5.39
N LYS A 38 5.84 4.80 -6.27
CA LYS A 38 6.27 6.15 -5.86
C LYS A 38 5.24 6.88 -5.00
N THR A 39 3.95 6.64 -5.23
CA THR A 39 2.87 7.34 -4.53
C THR A 39 1.77 6.38 -4.08
N GLY A 40 1.19 6.65 -2.91
CA GLY A 40 0.04 5.90 -2.43
C GLY A 40 -1.17 5.99 -3.38
N LEU A 41 -1.32 7.10 -4.09
CA LEU A 41 -2.35 7.24 -5.12
C LEU A 41 -2.21 6.20 -6.25
N LYS A 42 -0.97 5.92 -6.69
CA LYS A 42 -0.72 4.89 -7.70
C LYS A 42 -1.09 3.50 -7.15
N ALA A 43 -0.73 3.22 -5.90
CA ALA A 43 -1.10 1.97 -5.23
C ALA A 43 -2.63 1.77 -5.23
N LEU A 44 -3.38 2.79 -4.79
CA LEU A 44 -4.84 2.76 -4.74
C LEU A 44 -5.50 2.59 -6.12
N MET A 45 -4.98 3.27 -7.15
CA MET A 45 -5.46 3.14 -8.53
C MET A 45 -5.26 1.72 -9.08
N THR A 46 -4.24 0.99 -8.60
CA THR A 46 -3.95 -0.38 -9.06
C THR A 46 -4.92 -1.40 -8.45
N VAL A 47 -5.37 -1.16 -7.22
CA VAL A 47 -6.28 -2.05 -6.50
C VAL A 47 -7.69 -1.93 -7.05
N GLY A 48 -8.21 -0.70 -7.16
CA GLY A 48 -9.51 -0.38 -7.76
C GLY A 48 -10.74 -1.06 -7.16
N LYS A 49 -10.60 -1.86 -6.09
CA LYS A 49 -11.66 -2.66 -5.46
C LYS A 49 -11.48 -2.74 -3.96
N ASP A 50 -12.57 -2.62 -3.24
CA ASP A 50 -12.64 -2.90 -1.81
C ASP A 50 -12.64 -4.42 -1.54
N PRO A 51 -12.08 -4.87 -0.40
CA PRO A 51 -11.40 -4.07 0.60
C PRO A 51 -10.02 -3.60 0.14
N PHE A 52 -9.65 -2.37 0.51
CA PHE A 52 -8.32 -1.84 0.18
C PHE A 52 -7.23 -2.62 0.94
N PRO A 53 -6.10 -2.89 0.29
CA PRO A 53 -4.97 -3.56 0.93
C PRO A 53 -4.32 -2.71 2.00
N THR A 54 -3.55 -3.37 2.86
CA THR A 54 -2.60 -2.70 3.74
C THR A 54 -1.47 -2.11 2.90
N ILE A 55 -1.30 -0.79 3.00
CA ILE A 55 -0.24 -0.06 2.33
C ILE A 55 0.81 0.32 3.37
N TYR A 56 2.06 -0.06 3.12
CA TYR A 56 3.23 0.35 3.89
C TYR A 56 3.93 1.48 3.15
N GLU A 57 4.10 2.62 3.82
CA GLU A 57 4.84 3.76 3.28
C GLU A 57 6.15 3.96 4.03
N ASP A 58 7.16 4.49 3.32
CA ASP A 58 8.43 4.92 3.91
C ASP A 58 8.22 5.96 5.02
N SER A 59 8.98 5.86 6.11
CA SER A 59 8.85 6.82 7.20
C SER A 59 9.32 8.20 6.73
N GLN A 60 8.47 9.21 6.92
CA GLN A 60 8.80 10.61 6.59
C GLN A 60 9.84 11.21 7.54
N LYS A 61 10.24 10.48 8.60
CA LYS A 61 11.29 10.90 9.51
C LYS A 61 12.67 10.57 8.94
N GLU A 62 13.54 11.57 8.95
CA GLU A 62 14.95 11.39 8.62
C GLU A 62 15.62 10.47 9.65
N ASN A 63 15.84 9.18 9.28
CA ASN A 63 16.45 8.06 10.07
C ASN A 63 15.51 6.97 10.65
N GLU A 64 14.27 6.85 10.21
CA GLU A 64 13.50 5.60 10.47
C GLU A 64 13.20 4.91 9.14
N ARG A 65 13.43 3.59 9.06
CA ARG A 65 13.06 2.72 7.94
C ARG A 65 11.88 1.86 8.32
#